data_AF-A0A1I8MUC3-F1
#
_entry.id   AF-A0A1I8MUC3-F1
#
_cell.length_a   1.000
_cell.length_b   1.000
_cell.length_c   1.000
_cell.angle_alpha   90.00
_cell.angle_beta   90.00
_cell.angle_gamma   90.00
#
_symmetry.space_group_name_H-M   'P 1'
#
loop_
_entity.id
_entity.type
_entity.pdbx_description
1 polymer ?
#
loop_
_entity_poly.entity_id
_entity_poly.type
_entity_poly.pdbx_seq_one_letter_code
_entity_poly.pdbx_strand_id
1 'polypeptide(L)'
;MIKYILCLSIIHLVTTEFTAQDCRELGFLKGQLMCSSCEKLDDFALEALKPHCRECCTLDQLPAADRRYPKAILEVCTCKFRAYPQIQAFIKSGRPAKFPNLTIKYVRGLDPIVKLLDNSGTVKETLSITKWNTDTVEEFFETHLENVGTVGSKASFSVIEEEDESDYLKTNRV
;
A
#
# COMPACT_ATOMS: atom_id res chain seq x y z
N MET A 1 -53.45 -19.15 -19.62
CA MET A 1 -52.54 -19.90 -18.71
C MET A 1 -51.07 -19.51 -18.86
N ILE A 2 -50.56 -19.24 -20.07
CA ILE A 2 -49.18 -18.75 -20.31
C ILE A 2 -48.84 -17.39 -19.64
N LYS A 3 -49.84 -16.49 -19.48
CA LYS A 3 -49.64 -15.16 -18.86
C LYS A 3 -49.33 -15.21 -17.35
N TYR A 4 -49.80 -16.26 -16.66
CA TYR A 4 -49.52 -16.47 -15.23
C TYR A 4 -48.12 -17.08 -15.00
N ILE A 5 -47.65 -17.91 -15.93
CA ILE A 5 -46.32 -18.55 -15.87
C ILE A 5 -45.22 -17.50 -16.05
N LEU A 6 -45.42 -16.52 -16.94
CA LEU A 6 -44.49 -15.41 -17.17
C LEU A 6 -44.40 -14.42 -16.00
N CYS A 7 -45.42 -14.38 -15.12
CA CYS A 7 -45.43 -13.52 -13.94
C CYS A 7 -44.66 -14.15 -12.76
N LEU A 8 -44.68 -15.48 -12.65
CA LEU A 8 -43.95 -16.24 -11.63
C LEU A 8 -42.43 -16.23 -11.84
N SER A 9 -41.95 -16.17 -13.10
CA SER A 9 -40.51 -16.15 -13.39
C SER A 9 -39.81 -14.82 -13.06
N ILE A 10 -40.54 -13.73 -12.86
CA ILE A 10 -39.97 -12.40 -12.58
C ILE A 10 -39.61 -12.23 -11.09
N ILE A 11 -40.13 -13.09 -10.21
CA ILE A 11 -40.00 -12.94 -8.74
C ILE A 11 -38.63 -13.43 -8.21
N HIS A 12 -37.86 -14.19 -8.98
CA HIS A 12 -36.64 -14.83 -8.49
C HIS A 12 -35.35 -13.99 -8.54
N LEU A 13 -35.44 -12.68 -8.82
CA LEU A 13 -34.25 -11.81 -8.84
C LEU A 13 -34.38 -10.62 -7.88
N VAL A 14 -34.84 -10.86 -6.66
CA VAL A 14 -34.72 -9.88 -5.57
C VAL A 14 -33.41 -10.15 -4.84
N THR A 15 -32.37 -9.38 -5.15
CA THR A 15 -31.20 -9.26 -4.28
C THR A 15 -31.62 -8.38 -3.10
N THR A 16 -32.08 -9.00 -2.02
CA THR A 16 -32.36 -8.28 -0.77
C THR A 16 -31.03 -7.89 -0.13
N GLU A 17 -30.68 -6.61 -0.20
CA GLU A 17 -29.56 -6.09 0.58
C GLU A 17 -29.94 -6.10 2.06
N PHE A 18 -29.06 -6.61 2.93
CA PHE A 18 -29.28 -6.60 4.37
C PHE A 18 -29.44 -5.17 4.89
N THR A 19 -30.51 -4.93 5.65
CA THR A 19 -30.70 -3.63 6.33
C THR A 19 -29.77 -3.52 7.53
N ALA A 20 -29.64 -2.31 8.09
CA ALA A 20 -28.85 -2.12 9.31
C ALA A 20 -29.41 -2.89 10.52
N GLN A 21 -30.70 -3.24 10.51
CA GLN A 21 -31.36 -4.02 11.54
C GLN A 21 -30.96 -5.50 11.43
N ASP A 22 -31.05 -6.06 10.23
CA ASP A 22 -30.70 -7.47 9.96
C ASP A 22 -29.23 -7.75 10.30
N CYS A 23 -28.34 -6.81 9.96
CA CYS A 23 -26.93 -6.89 10.35
C CYS A 23 -26.73 -6.91 11.86
N ARG A 24 -27.53 -6.15 12.64
CA ARG A 24 -27.43 -6.14 14.10
C ARG A 24 -27.90 -7.44 14.72
N GLU A 25 -28.90 -8.10 14.14
CA GLU A 25 -29.38 -9.42 14.59
C GLU A 25 -28.30 -10.49 14.38
N LEU A 26 -27.49 -10.35 13.33
CA LEU A 26 -26.31 -11.18 13.06
C LEU A 26 -25.07 -10.76 13.89
N GLY A 27 -25.16 -9.72 14.72
CA GLY A 27 -24.09 -9.22 15.58
C GLY A 27 -23.15 -8.18 14.94
N PHE A 28 -23.48 -7.67 13.75
CA PHE A 28 -22.68 -6.70 13.02
C PHE A 28 -23.21 -5.26 13.11
N LEU A 29 -22.29 -4.30 13.15
CA LEU A 29 -22.60 -2.87 13.09
C LEU A 29 -22.28 -2.32 11.70
N LYS A 30 -23.28 -2.30 10.81
CA LYS A 30 -23.12 -1.93 9.38
C LYS A 30 -22.35 -0.62 9.13
N GLY A 31 -22.54 0.40 9.99
CA GLY A 31 -21.87 1.71 9.86
C GLY A 31 -20.44 1.80 10.42
N GLN A 32 -19.94 0.76 11.09
CA GLN A 32 -18.60 0.72 11.69
C GLN A 32 -17.78 -0.49 11.23
N LEU A 33 -18.44 -1.47 10.61
CA LEU A 33 -17.81 -2.67 10.09
C LEU A 33 -17.19 -2.41 8.71
N MET A 34 -15.88 -2.53 8.63
CA MET A 34 -15.09 -2.34 7.42
C MET A 34 -14.79 -3.71 6.76
N CYS A 35 -14.89 -3.80 5.43
CA CYS A 35 -14.82 -5.10 4.73
C CYS A 35 -13.47 -5.84 4.90
N SER A 36 -12.38 -5.14 5.19
CA SER A 36 -11.06 -5.71 5.52
C SER A 36 -11.08 -6.51 6.81
N SER A 37 -11.98 -6.16 7.74
CA SER A 37 -12.15 -6.92 8.99
C SER A 37 -12.78 -8.30 8.75
N CYS A 38 -13.57 -8.43 7.68
CA CYS A 38 -14.16 -9.71 7.29
C CYS A 38 -13.12 -10.69 6.71
N GLU A 39 -11.99 -10.21 6.20
CA GLU A 39 -10.91 -11.09 5.70
C GLU A 39 -10.10 -11.73 6.82
N LYS A 40 -9.92 -11.01 7.93
CA LYS A 40 -9.20 -11.49 9.10
C LYS A 40 -9.94 -12.60 9.85
N LEU A 41 -11.22 -12.86 9.54
CA LEU A 41 -12.00 -13.93 10.17
C LEU A 41 -11.42 -15.32 9.89
N ASP A 42 -10.70 -15.48 8.78
CA ASP A 42 -10.01 -16.72 8.41
C ASP A 42 -8.89 -17.06 9.41
N ASP A 43 -8.23 -16.04 9.99
CA ASP A 43 -7.13 -16.25 10.96
C ASP A 43 -7.64 -16.81 12.30
N PHE A 44 -8.95 -16.72 12.56
CA PHE A 44 -9.58 -17.11 13.82
C PHE A 44 -10.53 -18.31 13.68
N ALA A 45 -10.57 -18.96 12.52
CA ALA A 45 -11.53 -20.04 12.21
C ALA A 45 -13.01 -19.61 12.33
N LEU A 46 -13.34 -18.38 11.91
CA LEU A 46 -14.71 -17.84 11.85
C LEU A 46 -15.20 -17.68 10.39
N GLU A 47 -14.81 -18.58 9.50
CA GLU A 47 -15.14 -18.53 8.07
C GLU A 47 -16.65 -18.61 7.82
N ALA A 48 -17.39 -19.29 8.70
CA ALA A 48 -18.85 -19.39 8.62
C ALA A 48 -19.55 -18.03 8.73
N LEU A 49 -18.91 -17.04 9.36
CA LEU A 49 -19.45 -15.70 9.59
C LEU A 49 -19.05 -14.71 8.46
N LYS A 50 -18.03 -15.07 7.67
CA LYS A 50 -17.52 -14.29 6.53
C LYS A 50 -18.59 -13.87 5.52
N PRO A 51 -19.50 -14.73 5.03
CA PRO A 51 -20.51 -14.33 4.03
C PRO A 51 -21.43 -13.23 4.57
N HIS A 52 -21.94 -13.39 5.79
CA HIS A 52 -22.79 -12.41 6.44
C HIS A 52 -22.04 -11.11 6.78
N CYS A 53 -20.75 -11.21 7.15
CA CYS A 53 -19.89 -10.05 7.36
C CYS A 53 -19.77 -9.21 6.09
N ARG A 54 -19.63 -9.85 4.92
CA ARG A 54 -19.51 -9.16 3.62
C ARG A 54 -20.77 -8.43 3.20
N GLU A 55 -21.92 -8.97 3.52
CA GLU A 55 -23.22 -8.35 3.23
C GLU A 55 -23.48 -7.14 4.13
N CYS A 56 -22.83 -7.10 5.29
CA CYS A 56 -22.99 -6.07 6.32
C CYS A 56 -21.83 -5.06 6.42
N CYS A 57 -20.75 -5.23 5.65
CA CYS A 57 -19.59 -4.34 5.73
C CYS A 57 -19.70 -3.15 4.78
N THR A 58 -19.03 -2.06 5.16
CA THR A 58 -18.78 -0.94 4.25
C THR A 58 -17.43 -1.17 3.58
N LEU A 59 -17.36 -0.93 2.26
CA LEU A 59 -16.12 -1.02 1.51
C LEU A 59 -15.06 -0.13 2.16
N ASP A 60 -13.89 -0.71 2.40
CA ASP A 60 -12.76 0.04 2.95
C ASP A 60 -12.39 1.16 1.97
N GLN A 61 -12.70 2.39 2.33
CA GLN A 61 -11.80 3.46 1.95
C GLN A 61 -10.59 3.27 2.85
N LEU A 62 -9.63 2.43 2.44
CA LEU A 62 -8.35 2.29 3.13
C LEU A 62 -7.92 3.70 3.56
N PRO A 63 -7.60 3.96 4.84
CA PRO A 63 -7.07 5.26 5.22
C PRO A 63 -5.91 5.57 4.27
N ALA A 64 -5.73 6.84 3.87
CA ALA A 64 -4.73 7.22 2.87
C ALA A 64 -3.33 6.64 3.16
N ALA A 65 -3.03 6.41 4.44
CA ALA A 65 -1.81 5.80 4.96
C ALA A 65 -1.58 4.31 4.61
N ASP A 66 -2.62 3.55 4.25
CA ASP A 66 -2.51 2.11 3.93
C ASP A 66 -2.70 1.82 2.43
N ARG A 67 -2.90 2.85 1.61
CA ARG A 67 -3.01 2.68 0.16
C ARG A 67 -1.62 2.61 -0.45
N ARG A 68 -1.36 1.53 -1.19
CA ARG A 68 -0.19 1.46 -2.06
C ARG A 68 -0.50 2.13 -3.40
N TYR A 69 0.48 2.86 -3.88
CA TYR A 69 0.43 3.64 -5.10
C TYR A 69 1.40 3.06 -6.12
N PRO A 70 0.97 2.84 -7.37
CA PRO A 70 1.82 2.34 -8.43
C PRO A 70 3.00 3.26 -8.76
N LYS A 71 2.82 4.58 -8.61
CA LYS A 71 3.82 5.59 -9.00
C LYS A 71 3.82 6.77 -8.02
N ALA A 72 4.97 7.40 -7.85
CA ALA A 72 5.09 8.67 -7.15
C ALA A 72 6.05 9.64 -7.83
N ILE A 73 5.80 10.93 -7.62
CA ILE A 73 6.69 12.02 -8.04
C ILE A 73 7.06 12.84 -6.80
N LEU A 74 8.36 12.94 -6.52
CA LEU A 74 8.92 13.86 -5.54
C LEU A 74 9.34 15.15 -6.25
N GLU A 75 8.60 16.23 -6.02
CA GLU A 75 8.95 17.55 -6.57
C GLU A 75 9.75 18.37 -5.54
N VAL A 76 10.92 18.86 -5.96
CA VAL A 76 11.84 19.63 -5.09
C VAL A 76 12.49 20.81 -5.81
N CYS A 77 12.88 21.84 -5.06
CA CYS A 77 13.78 22.89 -5.57
C CYS A 77 15.19 22.75 -5.02
N THR A 78 16.19 22.73 -5.90
CA THR A 78 17.61 22.82 -5.50
C THR A 78 17.92 24.10 -4.72
N CYS A 79 17.21 25.19 -5.02
CA CYS A 79 17.30 26.47 -4.33
C CYS A 79 16.94 26.40 -2.83
N LYS A 80 16.11 25.42 -2.42
CA LYS A 80 15.66 25.27 -1.03
C LYS A 80 16.37 24.15 -0.27
N PHE A 81 17.36 23.49 -0.86
CA PHE A 81 18.08 22.41 -0.18
C PHE A 81 18.83 22.85 1.08
N ARG A 82 19.24 24.12 1.16
CA ARG A 82 19.79 24.68 2.40
C ARG A 82 18.78 24.64 3.55
N ALA A 83 17.49 24.86 3.26
CA ALA A 83 16.42 24.80 4.25
C ALA A 83 15.99 23.36 4.57
N TYR A 84 16.12 22.46 3.60
CA TYR A 84 15.72 21.04 3.72
C TYR A 84 16.89 20.08 3.48
N PRO A 85 17.94 20.10 4.32
CA PRO A 85 19.14 19.29 4.12
C PRO A 85 18.84 17.78 4.17
N GLN A 86 17.85 17.35 4.96
CA GLN A 86 17.43 15.94 5.06
C GLN A 86 16.85 15.40 3.75
N ILE A 87 16.07 16.22 3.04
CA ILE A 87 15.51 15.86 1.73
C ILE A 87 16.61 15.80 0.68
N GLN A 88 17.57 16.73 0.72
CA GLN A 88 18.75 16.67 -0.14
C GLN A 88 19.56 15.39 0.11
N ALA A 89 19.73 14.99 1.38
CA ALA A 89 20.44 13.77 1.76
C ALA A 89 19.75 12.52 1.21
N PHE A 90 18.41 12.45 1.28
CA PHE A 90 17.64 11.38 0.64
C PHE A 90 17.95 11.29 -0.86
N ILE A 91 17.80 12.40 -1.59
CA ILE A 91 17.98 12.45 -3.06
C ILE A 91 19.40 12.10 -3.51
N LYS A 92 20.42 12.58 -2.78
CA LYS A 92 21.83 12.34 -3.11
C LYS A 92 22.36 10.99 -2.62
N SER A 93 21.62 10.32 -1.74
CA SER A 93 21.99 8.98 -1.27
C SER A 93 21.62 7.91 -2.29
N GLY A 94 21.98 6.65 -2.01
CA GLY A 94 21.51 5.49 -2.78
C GLY A 94 20.07 5.05 -2.48
N ARG A 95 19.38 5.67 -1.50
CA ARG A 95 18.02 5.28 -1.09
C ARG A 95 16.97 5.36 -2.20
N PRO A 96 16.93 6.42 -3.05
CA PRO A 96 15.93 6.51 -4.11
C PRO A 96 16.02 5.38 -5.13
N ALA A 97 17.20 4.77 -5.30
CA ALA A 97 17.40 3.67 -6.23
C ALA A 97 16.63 2.40 -5.84
N LYS A 98 16.19 2.27 -4.58
CA LYS A 98 15.32 1.18 -4.12
C LYS A 98 13.91 1.27 -4.72
N PHE A 99 13.49 2.44 -5.19
CA PHE A 99 12.13 2.73 -5.60
C PHE A 99 12.05 3.02 -7.11
N PRO A 100 11.89 2.00 -7.98
CA PRO A 100 11.80 2.23 -9.43
C PRO A 100 10.56 3.03 -9.84
N ASN A 101 9.53 3.02 -9.00
CA ASN A 101 8.28 3.74 -9.19
C ASN A 101 8.33 5.21 -8.71
N LEU A 102 9.46 5.64 -8.14
CA LEU A 102 9.67 7.00 -7.66
C LEU A 102 10.41 7.83 -8.70
N THR A 103 9.79 8.93 -9.13
CA THR A 103 10.42 9.91 -10.03
C THR A 103 10.75 11.20 -9.27
N ILE A 104 11.98 11.70 -9.39
CA ILE A 104 12.39 12.97 -8.77
C ILE A 104 12.31 14.07 -9.83
N LYS A 105 11.54 15.13 -9.54
CA LYS A 105 11.35 16.27 -10.45
C LYS A 105 11.83 17.56 -9.79
N TYR A 106 12.66 18.31 -10.52
CA TYR A 106 13.19 19.58 -10.03
C TYR A 106 12.31 20.74 -10.50
N VAL A 107 11.63 21.41 -9.56
CA VAL A 107 10.75 22.55 -9.82
C VAL A 107 11.21 23.75 -9.00
N ARG A 108 11.31 24.92 -9.62
CA ARG A 108 11.82 26.14 -8.96
C ARG A 108 10.81 26.69 -7.95
N GLY A 109 11.31 27.17 -6.81
CA GLY A 109 10.54 27.94 -5.83
C GLY A 109 9.58 27.14 -4.94
N LEU A 110 9.27 25.90 -5.27
CA LEU A 110 8.39 25.05 -4.49
C LEU A 110 9.10 24.45 -3.26
N ASP A 111 8.33 24.29 -2.19
CA ASP A 111 8.72 23.44 -1.08
C ASP A 111 8.61 21.96 -1.48
N PRO A 112 9.40 21.06 -0.86
CA PRO A 112 9.36 19.63 -1.15
C PRO A 112 7.95 19.05 -0.98
N ILE A 113 7.42 18.46 -2.05
CA ILE A 113 6.11 17.80 -2.06
C ILE A 113 6.19 16.43 -2.73
N VAL A 114 5.39 15.50 -2.23
CA VAL A 114 5.19 14.18 -2.82
C VAL A 114 3.83 14.16 -3.48
N LYS A 115 3.78 13.71 -4.73
CA LYS A 115 2.56 13.42 -5.47
C LYS A 115 2.47 11.91 -5.67
N LEU A 116 1.35 11.34 -5.24
CA LEU A 116 1.05 9.92 -5.39
C LEU A 116 0.13 9.75 -6.60
N LEU A 117 0.48 8.83 -7.49
CA LEU A 117 -0.17 8.63 -8.77
C LEU A 117 -0.73 7.21 -8.87
N ASP A 118 -1.84 7.09 -9.59
CA ASP A 118 -2.40 5.79 -9.96
C ASP A 118 -1.70 5.18 -11.19
N ASN A 119 -2.18 4.00 -11.62
CA ASN A 119 -1.68 3.30 -12.81
C ASN A 119 -1.76 4.13 -14.10
N SER A 120 -2.75 5.03 -14.19
CA SER A 120 -2.96 5.93 -15.33
C SER A 120 -2.04 7.15 -15.31
N GLY A 121 -1.31 7.38 -14.22
CA GLY A 121 -0.49 8.58 -14.03
C GLY A 121 -1.32 9.79 -13.60
N THR A 122 -2.53 9.58 -13.06
CA THR A 122 -3.34 10.65 -12.48
C THR A 122 -2.96 10.84 -11.01
N VAL A 123 -2.79 12.10 -10.58
CA VAL A 123 -2.48 12.43 -9.19
C VAL A 123 -3.69 12.16 -8.31
N LYS A 124 -3.55 11.26 -7.34
CA LYS A 124 -4.58 10.95 -6.34
C LYS A 124 -4.41 11.73 -5.07
N GLU A 125 -3.16 11.94 -4.66
CA GLU A 125 -2.85 12.57 -3.37
C GLU A 125 -1.58 13.41 -3.49
N THR A 126 -1.50 14.49 -2.70
CA THR A 126 -0.34 15.36 -2.62
C THR A 126 -0.04 15.69 -1.16
N LEU A 127 1.20 15.44 -0.74
CA LEU A 127 1.65 15.57 0.64
C LEU A 127 2.85 16.52 0.71
N SER A 128 2.88 17.39 1.72
CA SER A 128 4.05 18.21 2.02
C SER A 128 5.01 17.45 2.93
N ILE A 129 6.28 17.36 2.57
CA ILE A 129 7.30 16.63 3.35
C ILE A 129 8.31 17.56 4.01
N THR A 130 7.97 18.85 4.16
CA THR A 130 8.87 19.89 4.71
C THR A 130 9.37 19.60 6.12
N LYS A 131 8.63 18.80 6.89
CA LYS A 131 8.94 18.42 8.28
C LYS A 131 9.57 17.03 8.42
N TRP A 132 9.78 16.31 7.31
CA TRP A 132 10.23 14.93 7.37
C TRP A 132 11.75 14.85 7.40
N ASN A 133 12.27 13.82 8.08
CA ASN A 133 13.69 13.47 8.03
C ASN A 133 13.95 12.45 6.90
N THR A 134 15.21 12.10 6.69
CA THR A 134 15.62 11.19 5.60
C THR A 134 15.02 9.80 5.73
N ASP A 135 14.90 9.27 6.95
CA ASP A 135 14.43 7.91 7.20
C ASP A 135 12.90 7.82 7.06
N THR A 136 12.16 8.82 7.56
CA THR A 136 10.70 8.93 7.38
C THR A 136 10.31 9.01 5.90
N VAL A 137 11.10 9.71 5.07
CA VAL A 137 10.85 9.77 3.62
C VAL A 137 11.04 8.39 2.99
N GLU A 138 12.08 7.66 3.38
CA GLU A 138 12.34 6.30 2.88
C GLU A 138 11.24 5.32 3.29
N GLU A 139 10.93 5.27 4.58
CA GLU A 139 9.87 4.42 5.15
C GLU A 139 8.51 4.71 4.49
N PHE A 140 8.21 5.98 4.24
CA PHE A 140 6.99 6.38 3.56
C PHE A 140 6.89 5.76 2.16
N PHE A 141 7.96 5.84 1.36
CA PHE A 141 7.94 5.24 0.02
C PHE A 141 7.94 3.72 0.05
N GLU A 142 8.58 3.09 1.03
CA GLU A 142 8.57 1.63 1.20
C GLU A 142 7.18 1.09 1.55
N THR A 143 6.43 1.83 2.35
CA THR A 143 5.08 1.43 2.77
C THR A 143 4.01 1.78 1.74
N HIS A 144 4.15 2.92 1.06
CA HIS A 144 3.11 3.48 0.17
C HIS A 144 3.36 3.24 -1.32
N LEU A 145 4.53 2.74 -1.74
CA LEU A 145 4.73 2.34 -3.14
C LEU A 145 4.53 0.84 -3.32
N GLU A 146 4.00 0.48 -4.48
CA GLU A 146 4.01 -0.91 -4.90
C GLU A 146 5.45 -1.34 -5.17
N ASN A 147 5.90 -2.39 -4.48
CA ASN A 147 7.18 -3.01 -4.75
C ASN A 147 7.13 -3.66 -6.12
N VAL A 148 7.94 -3.17 -7.07
CA VAL A 148 8.22 -3.89 -8.33
C VAL A 148 9.20 -5.02 -8.05
N GLY A 149 8.84 -5.87 -7.09
CA GLY A 149 9.47 -7.15 -6.85
C GLY A 149 8.72 -8.21 -7.64
N THR A 150 9.17 -8.45 -8.87
CA THR A 150 9.08 -9.75 -9.56
C THR A 150 7.69 -10.43 -9.59
N VAL A 151 6.89 -10.12 -10.63
CA VAL A 151 6.07 -11.18 -11.24
C VAL A 151 7.05 -12.12 -11.95
N GLY A 152 7.60 -13.07 -11.20
CA GLY A 152 8.57 -14.05 -11.68
C GLY A 152 9.91 -14.01 -10.96
N SER A 153 9.94 -14.40 -9.68
CA SER A 153 11.05 -15.19 -9.14
C SER A 153 10.61 -15.91 -7.89
N LYS A 154 10.67 -17.24 -8.00
CA LYS A 154 10.57 -18.20 -6.92
C LYS A 154 11.65 -17.91 -5.88
N ALA A 155 11.42 -18.42 -4.66
CA ALA A 155 12.40 -18.54 -3.59
C ALA A 155 13.82 -18.79 -4.13
N SER A 156 14.72 -17.83 -3.89
CA SER A 156 16.15 -18.09 -3.88
C SER A 156 16.75 -17.26 -2.76
N PHE A 157 16.90 -17.93 -1.62
CA PHE A 157 17.84 -17.56 -0.58
C PHE A 157 19.25 -17.55 -1.20
N SER A 158 19.79 -16.37 -1.49
CA SER A 158 21.21 -16.23 -1.80
C SER A 158 21.93 -15.79 -0.53
N VAL A 159 22.62 -16.74 0.09
CA VAL A 159 23.72 -16.45 1.02
C VAL A 159 24.76 -15.67 0.24
N ILE A 160 25.13 -14.49 0.73
CA ILE A 160 26.38 -13.84 0.32
C ILE A 160 27.44 -14.50 1.17
N GLU A 161 28.28 -15.34 0.56
CA GLU A 161 29.54 -15.76 1.16
C GLU A 161 30.50 -14.56 1.07
N GLU A 162 30.97 -14.11 2.23
CA GLU A 162 31.99 -13.08 2.36
C GLU A 162 33.34 -13.67 1.92
N GLU A 163 33.83 -13.25 0.74
CA GLU A 163 35.24 -13.40 0.38
C GLU A 163 36.06 -12.32 1.10
N ASP A 164 36.39 -12.61 2.36
CA ASP A 164 37.41 -11.87 3.10
C ASP A 164 38.75 -12.61 2.98
N GLU A 165 39.43 -12.44 1.84
CA GLU A 165 40.83 -12.84 1.68
C GLU A 165 41.72 -11.92 2.53
N SER A 166 41.77 -12.19 3.83
CA SER A 166 42.79 -11.69 4.75
C SER A 166 43.95 -12.70 4.82
N ASP A 167 44.74 -12.78 3.75
CA ASP A 167 46.08 -13.34 3.84
C ASP A 167 47.01 -12.30 4.49
N TYR A 168 47.13 -12.35 5.81
CA TYR A 168 48.27 -11.76 6.49
C TYR A 168 48.68 -12.62 7.71
N LEU A 169 49.49 -13.64 7.41
CA LEU A 169 50.49 -14.28 8.29
C LEU A 169 49.99 -14.94 9.58
N LYS A 170 49.54 -16.21 9.49
CA LYS A 170 49.67 -17.16 10.61
C LYS A 170 51.06 -17.78 10.62
N THR A 171 51.95 -17.26 11.46
CA THR A 171 53.20 -17.93 11.78
C THR A 171 52.92 -19.09 12.73
N ASN A 172 53.02 -20.33 12.23
CA ASN A 172 53.13 -21.50 13.09
C ASN A 172 54.59 -21.64 13.53
N ARG A 173 54.90 -21.23 14.75
CA ARG A 173 56.13 -21.63 15.43
C ARG A 173 55.73 -22.39 16.70
N VAL A 174 56.03 -23.69 16.71
CA VAL A 174 56.09 -24.55 17.89
C VAL A 174 57.44 -24.33 18.56
#